data_AF-A0A1Y4T8U8-F1
#
_entry.id   AF-A0A1Y4T8U8-F1
#
_cell.length_a   1.000
_cell.length_b   1.000
_cell.length_c   1.000
_cell.angle_alpha   90.00
_cell.angle_beta   90.00
_cell.angle_gamma   90.00
#
_symmetry.space_group_name_H-M   'P 1'
#
loop_
_entity.id
_entity.type
_entity.pdbx_description
1 polymer ?
#
loop_
_entity_poly.entity_id
_entity_poly.type
_entity_poly.pdbx_seq_one_letter_code
_entity_poly.pdbx_strand_id
1 'polypeptide(L)'
;MTQQEEALFQQRLARHRDELRWLYMELYDNGPMFDALCSQMHGYAETRAAALKARDAAREADPDWYKRNDLLGMMLYVHNFGGTLRGVESHLDYIQECGVNYLHLMPLLASPRGKSDGGYAVADFRTIQPELGTME
;
A
#
# COMPACT_ATOMS: atom_id res chain seq x y z
N MET A 1 -20.70 3.49 -0.42
CA MET A 1 -20.51 2.12 0.12
C MET A 1 -21.86 1.55 0.59
N THR A 2 -21.99 0.25 0.84
CA THR A 2 -23.23 -0.32 1.41
C THR A 2 -23.38 0.06 2.89
N GLN A 3 -24.58 -0.07 3.45
CA GLN A 3 -24.81 0.19 4.89
C GLN A 3 -23.96 -0.72 5.79
N GLN A 4 -23.71 -1.95 5.36
CA GLN A 4 -22.84 -2.89 6.08
C GLN A 4 -21.37 -2.45 6.01
N GLU A 5 -20.92 -1.96 4.86
CA GLU A 5 -19.56 -1.41 4.71
C GLU A 5 -19.36 -0.16 5.57
N GLU A 6 -20.38 0.70 5.66
CA GLU A 6 -20.37 1.89 6.52
C GLU A 6 -20.25 1.50 8.00
N ALA A 7 -21.10 0.57 8.46
CA ALA A 7 -21.04 0.08 9.83
C ALA A 7 -19.66 -0.53 10.17
N LEU A 8 -19.08 -1.28 9.24
CA LEU A 8 -17.75 -1.87 9.40
C LEU A 8 -16.65 -0.81 9.45
N PHE A 9 -16.70 0.22 8.59
CA PHE A 9 -15.77 1.34 8.63
C PHE A 9 -15.83 2.06 9.98
N GLN A 10 -17.03 2.40 10.46
CA GLN A 10 -17.21 3.06 11.75
C GLN A 10 -16.71 2.20 12.91
N GLN A 11 -16.96 0.88 12.88
CA GLN A 11 -16.44 -0.05 13.88
C GLN A 11 -14.90 -0.07 13.91
N ARG A 12 -14.25 -0.12 12.74
CA ARG A 12 -12.78 -0.10 12.61
C ARG A 12 -12.20 1.21 13.09
N LEU A 13 -12.79 2.34 12.69
CA LEU A 13 -12.35 3.67 13.10
C LEU A 13 -12.48 3.81 14.62
N ALA A 14 -13.63 3.45 15.20
CA ALA A 14 -13.88 3.55 16.63
C ALA A 14 -12.86 2.78 17.49
N ARG A 15 -12.35 1.63 17.00
CA ARG A 15 -11.32 0.84 17.71
C ARG A 15 -10.02 1.60 17.93
N HIS A 16 -9.65 2.51 17.03
CA HIS A 16 -8.35 3.18 17.03
C HIS A 16 -8.44 4.71 17.12
N ARG A 17 -9.65 5.28 17.10
CA ARG A 17 -9.86 6.73 16.97
C ARG A 17 -9.24 7.53 18.10
N ASP A 18 -9.37 7.07 19.34
CA ASP A 18 -8.87 7.81 20.50
C ASP A 18 -7.34 7.86 20.52
N GLU A 19 -6.68 6.73 20.26
CA GLU A 19 -5.22 6.65 20.11
C GLU A 19 -4.74 7.51 18.93
N LEU A 20 -5.38 7.37 17.76
CA LEU A 20 -5.03 8.16 16.58
C LEU A 20 -5.20 9.66 16.82
N ARG A 21 -6.29 10.07 17.50
CA ARG A 21 -6.54 11.48 17.85
C ARG A 21 -5.51 11.98 18.84
N TRP A 22 -5.23 11.21 19.89
CA TRP A 22 -4.25 11.60 20.90
C TRP A 22 -2.88 11.85 20.27
N LEU A 23 -2.35 10.89 19.50
CA LEU A 23 -1.07 11.02 18.80
C LEU A 23 -1.05 12.21 17.84
N TYR A 24 -2.13 12.44 17.11
CA TYR A 24 -2.22 13.57 16.18
C TYR A 24 -2.25 14.91 16.91
N MET A 25 -3.04 15.04 17.99
CA MET A 25 -3.14 16.28 18.76
C MET A 25 -1.84 16.57 19.51
N GLU A 26 -1.13 15.55 19.99
CA GLU A 26 0.18 15.72 20.65
C GLU A 26 1.21 16.38 19.72
N LEU A 27 1.19 16.04 18.43
CA LEU A 27 2.12 16.61 17.45
C LEU A 27 1.66 17.95 16.87
N TYR A 28 0.36 18.10 16.61
CA TYR A 28 -0.15 19.18 15.77
C TYR A 28 -1.20 20.07 16.43
N ASP A 29 -1.87 19.59 17.47
CA ASP A 29 -3.01 20.26 18.15
C ASP A 29 -4.03 20.90 17.19
N ASN A 30 -4.39 20.17 16.14
CA ASN A 30 -5.22 20.68 15.04
C ASN A 30 -6.45 19.79 14.78
N GLY A 31 -7.51 20.07 15.54
CA GLY A 31 -8.80 19.38 15.43
C GLY A 31 -9.40 19.37 14.01
N PRO A 32 -9.51 20.52 13.32
CA PRO A 32 -10.06 20.57 11.96
C PRO A 32 -9.29 19.69 10.96
N MET A 33 -7.96 19.65 11.03
CA MET A 33 -7.16 18.80 10.14
C MET A 33 -7.30 17.31 10.47
N PHE A 34 -7.47 16.97 11.76
CA PHE A 34 -7.80 15.60 12.15
C PHE A 34 -9.17 15.17 11.59
N ASP A 35 -10.18 16.04 11.62
CA ASP A 35 -11.49 15.74 11.07
C ASP A 35 -11.44 15.62 9.52
N ALA A 36 -10.60 16.43 8.87
CA ALA A 36 -10.32 16.31 7.44
C ALA A 36 -9.63 14.98 7.10
N LEU A 37 -8.65 14.55 7.89
CA LEU A 37 -8.01 13.24 7.77
C LEU A 37 -9.04 12.10 7.89
N CYS A 38 -9.94 12.17 8.89
CA CYS A 38 -11.03 11.20 9.05
C CYS A 38 -11.96 11.15 7.84
N SER A 39 -12.31 12.32 7.30
CA SER A 39 -13.14 12.43 6.09
C SER A 39 -12.44 11.83 4.86
N GLN A 40 -11.13 12.04 4.70
CA GLN A 40 -10.35 11.43 3.62
C GLN A 40 -10.27 9.90 3.75
N MET A 41 -10.05 9.38 4.96
CA MET A 41 -10.05 7.93 5.21
C MET A 41 -11.39 7.30 4.84
N HIS A 42 -12.50 7.96 5.15
CA HIS A 42 -13.84 7.51 4.75
C HIS A 42 -14.00 7.48 3.22
N GLY A 43 -13.63 8.54 2.52
CA GLY A 43 -13.68 8.57 1.05
C GLY A 43 -12.82 7.49 0.36
N TYR A 44 -11.67 7.15 0.95
CA TYR A 44 -10.87 6.02 0.47
C TYR A 44 -11.50 4.65 0.77
N ALA A 45 -12.19 4.50 1.90
CA ALA A 45 -12.94 3.27 2.19
C ALA A 45 -14.10 3.07 1.20
N GLU A 46 -14.75 4.15 0.77
CA GLU A 46 -15.82 4.09 -0.24
C GLU A 46 -15.34 3.58 -1.59
N THR A 47 -14.21 4.13 -2.07
CA THR A 47 -13.66 3.86 -3.40
C THR A 47 -12.81 2.59 -3.47
N ARG A 48 -12.52 1.96 -2.32
CA ARG A 48 -11.73 0.73 -2.25
C ARG A 48 -12.41 -0.44 -2.97
N ALA A 49 -11.67 -1.08 -3.86
CA ALA A 49 -12.15 -2.22 -4.65
C ALA A 49 -12.61 -3.41 -3.77
N ALA A 50 -13.64 -4.12 -4.21
CA ALA A 50 -14.23 -5.24 -3.48
C ALA A 50 -13.22 -6.35 -3.14
N ALA A 51 -12.32 -6.69 -4.06
CA ALA A 51 -11.26 -7.67 -3.82
C ALA A 51 -10.31 -7.25 -2.68
N LEU A 52 -10.03 -5.94 -2.55
CA LEU A 52 -9.19 -5.43 -1.47
C LEU A 52 -9.93 -5.44 -0.13
N LYS A 53 -11.24 -5.14 -0.12
CA LYS A 53 -12.09 -5.26 1.08
C LYS A 53 -12.17 -6.71 1.56
N ALA A 54 -12.28 -7.68 0.65
CA ALA A 54 -12.23 -9.10 0.98
C ALA A 54 -10.87 -9.49 1.59
N ARG A 55 -9.76 -8.96 1.05
CA ARG A 55 -8.42 -9.16 1.62
C ARG A 55 -8.27 -8.55 3.03
N ASP A 56 -8.89 -7.40 3.28
CA ASP A 56 -8.90 -6.79 4.62
C ASP A 56 -9.60 -7.72 5.62
N ALA A 57 -10.78 -8.24 5.28
CA ALA A 57 -11.52 -9.18 6.12
C ALA A 57 -10.73 -10.47 6.39
N ALA A 58 -10.06 -11.02 5.37
CA ALA A 58 -9.23 -12.22 5.53
C ALA A 58 -8.05 -11.97 6.49
N ARG A 59 -7.39 -10.82 6.40
CA ARG A 59 -6.27 -10.45 7.29
C ARG A 59 -6.71 -10.12 8.71
N GLU A 60 -7.89 -9.55 8.89
CA GLU A 60 -8.48 -9.32 10.22
C GLU A 60 -8.85 -10.64 10.91
N ALA A 61 -9.29 -11.65 10.14
CA ALA A 61 -9.58 -12.99 10.66
C ALA A 61 -8.32 -13.78 11.05
N ASP A 62 -7.15 -13.37 10.54
CA ASP A 62 -5.87 -14.05 10.72
C ASP A 62 -4.75 -13.04 11.04
N PRO A 63 -4.70 -12.50 12.27
CA PRO A 63 -3.77 -11.42 12.63
C PRO A 63 -2.29 -11.83 12.61
N ASP A 64 -1.99 -13.13 12.61
CA ASP A 64 -0.63 -13.66 12.62
C ASP A 64 -0.17 -14.16 11.25
N TRP A 65 -0.91 -13.86 10.17
CA TRP A 65 -0.59 -14.29 8.81
C TRP A 65 0.87 -14.00 8.40
N TYR A 66 1.43 -12.87 8.85
CA TYR A 66 2.79 -12.43 8.53
C TYR A 66 3.90 -13.10 9.36
N LYS A 67 3.55 -13.88 10.39
CA LYS A 67 4.51 -14.55 11.29
C LYS A 67 4.78 -16.01 10.90
N ARG A 68 4.08 -16.51 9.90
CA ARG A 68 4.19 -17.90 9.45
C ARG A 68 5.52 -18.14 8.75
N ASN A 69 5.98 -19.39 8.79
CA ASN A 69 7.22 -19.83 8.18
C ASN A 69 7.10 -20.13 6.67
N ASP A 70 5.91 -19.95 6.11
CA ASP A 70 5.62 -20.11 4.68
C ASP A 70 5.81 -18.81 3.88
N LEU A 71 6.20 -17.70 4.53
CA LEU A 71 6.52 -16.45 3.86
C LEU A 71 7.97 -16.41 3.40
N LEU A 72 8.16 -16.29 2.09
CA LEU A 72 9.46 -16.07 1.47
C LEU A 72 9.41 -14.78 0.65
N GLY A 73 10.22 -13.82 1.09
CA GLY A 73 10.33 -12.50 0.47
C GLY A 73 11.43 -12.41 -0.57
N MET A 74 11.16 -11.71 -1.67
CA MET A 74 12.16 -11.30 -2.65
C MET A 74 12.11 -9.78 -2.84
N MET A 75 13.28 -9.16 -2.93
CA MET A 75 13.43 -7.74 -3.19
C MET A 75 14.14 -7.56 -4.53
N LEU A 76 13.61 -6.69 -5.40
CA LEU A 76 14.21 -6.44 -6.70
C LEU A 76 13.96 -5.03 -7.22
N TYR A 77 14.88 -4.56 -8.06
CA TYR A 77 14.66 -3.38 -8.90
C TYR A 77 13.97 -3.83 -10.19
N VAL A 78 12.83 -3.20 -10.51
CA VAL A 78 12.05 -3.49 -11.73
C VAL A 78 12.93 -3.42 -12.98
N HIS A 79 13.73 -2.36 -13.13
CA HIS A 79 14.61 -2.18 -14.28
C HIS A 79 15.71 -3.25 -14.41
N ASN A 80 16.26 -3.73 -13.28
CA ASN A 80 17.34 -4.73 -13.30
C ASN A 80 16.82 -6.14 -13.55
N PHE A 81 15.63 -6.44 -13.03
CA PHE A 81 15.07 -7.80 -13.11
C PHE A 81 14.26 -8.03 -14.37
N GLY A 82 13.31 -7.13 -14.67
CA GLY A 82 12.40 -7.26 -15.81
C GLY A 82 12.47 -6.12 -16.82
N GLY A 83 13.31 -5.10 -16.60
CA GLY A 83 13.33 -3.87 -17.39
C GLY A 83 12.13 -2.95 -17.13
N THR A 84 10.92 -3.51 -17.13
CA THR A 84 9.62 -2.82 -16.95
C THR A 84 8.71 -3.62 -16.03
N LEU A 85 7.60 -3.04 -15.58
CA LEU A 85 6.58 -3.74 -14.79
C LEU A 85 6.02 -4.96 -15.52
N ARG A 86 5.73 -4.84 -16.83
CA ARG A 86 5.30 -5.98 -17.67
C ARG A 86 6.37 -7.03 -17.84
N GLY A 87 7.63 -6.62 -17.83
CA GLY A 87 8.75 -7.57 -17.84
C GLY A 87 8.87 -8.30 -16.50
N VAL A 88 8.58 -7.66 -15.35
CA VAL A 88 8.47 -8.40 -14.07
C VAL A 88 7.30 -9.39 -14.12
N GLU A 89 6.15 -8.97 -14.67
CA GLU A 89 4.98 -9.83 -14.85
C GLU A 89 5.30 -11.08 -15.69
N SER A 90 6.11 -10.97 -16.74
CA SER A 90 6.51 -12.13 -17.55
C SER A 90 7.45 -13.11 -16.83
N HIS A 91 7.96 -12.76 -15.64
CA HIS A 91 8.83 -13.61 -14.82
C HIS A 91 8.14 -14.11 -13.55
N LEU A 92 6.81 -13.95 -13.42
CA LEU A 92 6.07 -14.44 -12.26
C LEU A 92 6.21 -15.96 -12.08
N ASP A 93 6.31 -16.72 -13.17
CA ASP A 93 6.54 -18.18 -13.11
C ASP A 93 7.86 -18.52 -12.41
N TYR A 94 8.94 -17.79 -12.72
CA TYR A 94 10.24 -17.98 -12.07
C TYR A 94 10.20 -17.57 -10.58
N ILE A 95 9.54 -16.46 -10.26
CA ILE A 95 9.37 -16.01 -8.86
C ILE A 95 8.60 -17.07 -8.06
N GLN A 96 7.56 -17.66 -8.66
CA GLN A 96 6.78 -18.74 -8.06
C GLN A 96 7.59 -20.03 -7.93
N GLU A 97 8.41 -20.41 -8.92
CA GLU A 97 9.32 -21.56 -8.84
C GLU A 97 10.33 -21.43 -7.69
N CYS A 98 10.79 -20.21 -7.42
CA CYS A 98 11.64 -19.90 -6.26
C CYS A 98 10.91 -20.02 -4.90
N GLY A 99 9.59 -20.26 -4.90
CA GLY A 99 8.77 -20.33 -3.69
C GLY A 99 8.43 -18.97 -3.06
N VAL A 100 8.66 -17.87 -3.77
CA VAL A 100 8.42 -16.51 -3.27
C VAL A 100 6.93 -16.18 -3.29
N ASN A 101 6.42 -15.60 -2.20
CA ASN A 101 5.03 -15.15 -2.08
C ASN A 101 4.89 -13.74 -1.49
N TYR A 102 6.02 -13.05 -1.28
CA TYR A 102 6.07 -11.63 -0.95
C TYR A 102 7.12 -10.94 -1.84
N LEU A 103 6.68 -9.97 -2.64
CA LEU A 103 7.56 -9.24 -3.55
C LEU A 103 7.66 -7.78 -3.12
N HIS A 104 8.89 -7.34 -2.83
CA HIS A 104 9.22 -5.94 -2.60
C HIS A 104 9.88 -5.37 -3.86
N LEU A 105 9.12 -4.58 -4.59
CA LEU A 105 9.66 -3.79 -5.69
C LEU A 105 10.33 -2.53 -5.13
N MET A 106 11.61 -2.36 -5.41
CA MET A 106 12.36 -1.13 -5.10
C MET A 106 11.72 0.09 -5.76
N PRO A 107 12.03 1.33 -5.32
CA PRO A 107 11.31 2.54 -5.73
C PRO A 107 11.08 2.63 -7.25
N LEU A 108 9.82 2.78 -7.61
CA LEU A 108 9.30 2.74 -8.99
C LEU A 108 8.48 3.97 -9.38
N LEU A 109 8.33 4.90 -8.43
CA LEU A 109 7.63 6.18 -8.64
C LEU A 109 8.57 7.18 -9.33
N ALA A 110 7.99 8.20 -9.96
CA ALA A 110 8.71 9.22 -10.68
C ALA A 110 9.74 9.91 -9.77
N SER A 111 10.97 9.99 -10.25
CA SER A 111 12.11 10.58 -9.55
C SER A 111 12.89 11.57 -10.44
N PRO A 112 13.66 12.51 -9.87
CA PRO A 112 14.49 13.42 -10.65
C PRO A 112 15.49 12.68 -11.53
N ARG A 113 15.72 13.17 -12.75
CA ARG A 113 16.75 12.62 -13.63
C ARG A 113 18.14 12.78 -13.02
N GLY A 114 18.97 11.74 -13.13
CA GLY A 114 20.34 11.74 -12.64
C GLY A 114 20.46 11.20 -11.22
N LYS A 115 20.66 12.09 -10.23
CA LYS A 115 20.86 11.70 -8.83
C LYS A 115 19.52 11.57 -8.10
N SER A 116 18.87 10.42 -8.25
CA SER A 116 17.60 10.10 -7.58
C SER A 116 17.74 9.27 -6.31
N ASP A 117 18.97 9.02 -5.84
CA ASP A 117 19.27 8.08 -4.74
C ASP A 117 18.62 6.71 -4.99
N GLY A 118 18.80 6.15 -6.21
CA GLY A 118 18.18 4.88 -6.58
C GLY A 118 16.65 4.90 -6.61
N GLY A 119 16.04 6.07 -6.82
CA GLY A 119 14.59 6.27 -6.86
C GLY A 119 13.97 6.68 -5.52
N TYR A 120 14.75 6.77 -4.44
CA TYR A 120 14.25 7.23 -3.13
C TYR A 120 13.95 8.73 -3.08
N ALA A 121 14.54 9.54 -3.97
CA ALA A 121 14.13 10.92 -4.20
C ALA A 121 12.85 10.95 -5.06
N VAL A 122 11.68 10.85 -4.43
CA VAL A 122 10.38 10.86 -5.13
C VAL A 122 10.01 12.28 -5.57
N ALA A 123 9.75 12.46 -6.86
CA ALA A 123 9.23 13.72 -7.43
C ALA A 123 7.70 13.76 -7.46
N ASP A 124 7.06 12.62 -7.71
CA ASP A 124 5.59 12.49 -7.71
C ASP A 124 5.17 11.11 -7.19
N PHE A 125 4.38 11.09 -6.12
CA PHE A 125 3.87 9.87 -5.50
C PHE A 125 2.73 9.20 -6.29
N ARG A 126 2.24 9.81 -7.36
CA ARG A 126 1.10 9.33 -8.16
C ARG A 126 1.47 8.88 -9.57
N THR A 127 2.74 8.97 -9.93
CA THR A 127 3.21 8.67 -11.29
C THR A 127 4.32 7.62 -11.22
N ILE A 128 4.19 6.55 -12.01
CA ILE A 128 5.27 5.59 -12.23
C ILE A 128 6.39 6.26 -13.04
N GLN A 129 7.65 5.94 -12.72
CA GLN A 129 8.80 6.34 -13.53
C GLN A 129 8.54 5.89 -14.99
N PRO A 130 8.42 6.80 -15.98
CA PRO A 130 7.87 6.47 -17.30
C PRO A 130 8.57 5.32 -18.03
N GLU A 131 9.85 5.12 -17.75
CA GLU A 131 10.66 4.04 -18.30
C GLU A 131 10.28 2.65 -17.75
N LEU A 132 9.59 2.58 -16.61
CA LEU A 132 9.16 1.34 -15.96
C LEU A 132 7.73 0.92 -16.35
N GLY A 133 6.85 1.85 -16.71
CA GLY A 133 5.46 1.59 -17.06
C GLY A 133 4.50 2.72 -16.68
N THR A 134 3.23 2.37 -16.45
CA THR A 134 2.15 3.27 -16.01
C THR A 134 1.48 2.75 -14.74
N MET A 135 0.49 3.48 -14.22
CA MET A 135 -0.23 3.10 -12.99
C MET A 135 -1.23 1.95 -13.20
N GLU A 136 -1.57 1.64 -14.46
CA GLU A 136 -2.42 0.54 -14.91
C GLU A 136 -1.64 -0.76 -15.14
#